data_AF-A0A926D543-F1
#
_entry.id   AF-A0A926D543-F1
#
_cell.length_a   1.000
_cell.length_b   1.000
_cell.length_c   1.000
_cell.angle_alpha   90.00
_cell.angle_beta   90.00
_cell.angle_gamma   90.00
#
_symmetry.space_group_name_H-M   'P 1'
#
loop_
_entity.id
_entity.type
_entity.pdbx_description
1 polymer ?
#
loop_
_entity_poly.entity_id
_entity_poly.type
_entity_poly.pdbx_seq_one_letter_code
_entity_poly.pdbx_strand_id
1 'polypeptide(L)' 'MDWDSYYEKFYDWATSTQIKRMSSLTSFGASAEVAEVAQEYMDEKAASRLIKKAVAYGV' A
#
# COMPACT_ATOMS: atom_id res chain seq x y z
N MET A 1 7.57 -6.08 5.84
CA MET A 1 7.52 -4.64 6.20
C MET A 1 6.16 -4.40 6.81
N ASP A 2 6.10 -3.78 7.97
CA ASP A 2 4.84 -3.35 8.56
C ASP A 2 4.24 -2.17 7.80
N TRP A 3 2.93 -1.98 7.96
CA TRP A 3 2.16 -0.91 7.35
C TRP A 3 2.66 0.47 7.75
N ASP A 4 2.89 0.71 9.04
CA ASP A 4 3.24 2.03 9.56
C ASP A 4 4.52 2.56 8.91
N SER A 5 5.56 1.72 8.84
CA SER A 5 6.82 2.04 8.16
C SER A 5 6.67 2.28 6.66
N TYR A 6 5.69 1.63 6.03
CA TYR A 6 5.39 1.81 4.61
C TYR A 6 4.65 3.11 4.35
N TYR A 7 3.62 3.40 5.15
CA TYR A 7 2.78 4.59 5.05
C TYR A 7 3.57 5.86 5.33
N GLU A 8 4.37 5.89 6.40
CA GLU A 8 5.19 7.05 6.78
C GLU A 8 6.14 7.51 5.66
N LYS A 9 6.68 6.56 4.89
CA LYS A 9 7.70 6.81 3.86
C LYS A 9 7.15 6.75 2.43
N PHE A 10 5.84 6.59 2.27
CA PHE A 10 5.22 6.34 0.97
C PHE A 10 5.56 7.43 -0.05
N TYR A 11 5.43 8.70 0.35
CA TYR A 11 5.68 9.87 -0.50
C TYR A 11 7.17 10.15 -0.76
N ASP A 12 8.08 9.54 0.01
CA ASP A 12 9.53 9.69 -0.20
C ASP A 12 10.05 8.82 -1.35
N TRP A 13 9.24 7.90 -1.86
CA TRP A 13 9.64 6.90 -2.84
C TRP A 13 9.08 7.19 -4.22
N ALA A 14 9.89 6.91 -5.24
CA ALA A 14 9.37 6.76 -6.59
C ALA A 14 8.33 5.63 -6.65
N THR A 15 7.35 5.74 -7.55
CA THR A 15 6.24 4.78 -7.69
C THR A 15 6.69 3.33 -7.82
N SER A 16 7.77 3.07 -8.57
CA SER A 16 8.33 1.71 -8.70
C SER A 16 8.81 1.12 -7.37
N THR A 17 9.32 1.97 -6.47
CA THR A 17 9.77 1.59 -5.13
C THR A 17 8.58 1.39 -4.19
N GLN A 18 7.55 2.25 -4.27
CA GLN A 18 6.27 2.05 -3.56
C GLN A 18 5.68 0.67 -3.88
N ILE A 19 5.59 0.31 -5.17
CA ILE A 19 5.04 -0.98 -5.65
C ILE A 19 5.91 -2.16 -5.20
N LYS A 20 7.23 -2.04 -5.32
CA LYS A 20 8.15 -3.10 -4.87
C LYS A 20 8.00 -3.37 -3.37
N ARG A 21 7.91 -2.31 -2.56
CA ARG A 21 7.79 -2.42 -1.10
C ARG A 21 6.42 -2.91 -0.65
N MET A 22 5.32 -2.49 -1.30
CA MET A 22 3.96 -2.98 -1.02
C MET A 22 3.88 -4.52 -1.12
N SER A 23 4.64 -5.11 -2.05
CA SER A 23 4.70 -6.58 -2.19
C SER A 23 5.23 -7.27 -0.92
N SER A 24 6.07 -6.60 -0.13
CA SER A 24 6.64 -7.09 1.13
C SER A 24 5.84 -6.75 2.39
N LEU A 25 4.67 -6.10 2.25
CA LEU A 25 3.80 -5.78 3.37
C LEU A 25 3.32 -7.06 4.07
N THR A 26 3.39 -7.06 5.41
CA THR A 26 2.97 -8.17 6.28
C THR A 26 1.88 -7.75 7.27
N SER A 27 1.50 -6.48 7.28
CA SER A 27 0.38 -5.93 8.03
C SER A 27 -0.26 -4.79 7.22
N PHE A 28 -1.45 -4.38 7.66
CA PHE A 28 -2.22 -3.27 7.10
C PHE A 28 -2.82 -2.46 8.26
N GLY A 29 -2.94 -1.15 8.05
CA GLY A 29 -3.56 -0.21 9.00
C GLY A 29 -5.05 -0.05 8.74
N ALA A 30 -5.56 1.15 8.99
CA ALA A 30 -6.99 1.43 8.81
C ALA A 30 -7.37 1.42 7.32
N SER A 31 -8.61 1.01 7.02
CA SER A 31 -9.11 0.97 5.64
C SER A 31 -9.06 2.34 4.95
N ALA A 32 -9.20 3.44 5.69
CA ALA A 32 -9.06 4.80 5.18
C ALA A 32 -7.64 5.09 4.66
N GLU A 33 -6.59 4.68 5.39
CA GLU A 33 -5.19 4.86 4.99
C GLU A 33 -4.87 3.99 3.76
N VAL A 34 -5.39 2.75 3.74
CA VAL A 34 -5.24 1.87 2.59
C VAL A 34 -5.90 2.46 1.34
N ALA A 35 -7.09 3.06 1.50
CA ALA A 35 -7.81 3.72 0.41
C ALA A 35 -7.06 4.96 -0.09
N GLU A 36 -6.48 5.77 0.81
CA GLU A 36 -5.64 6.91 0.45
C GLU A 36 -4.46 6.45 -0.41
N VAL A 37 -3.65 5.50 0.07
CA VAL A 37 -2.50 4.98 -0.69
C VAL A 37 -2.92 4.38 -2.04
N ALA A 38 -4.07 3.72 -2.10
CA ALA A 38 -4.58 3.16 -3.34
C ALA A 38 -4.93 4.24 -4.38
N GLN A 39 -5.46 5.38 -3.95
CA GLN A 39 -5.79 6.50 -4.83
C GLN A 39 -4.54 7.24 -5.31
N GLU A 40 -3.48 7.27 -4.50
CA GLU A 40 -2.20 7.92 -4.84
C GLU A 40 -1.34 7.10 -5.82
N TYR A 41 -1.65 5.81 -6.02
CA TYR A 41 -0.96 5.04 -7.05
C TYR A 41 -1.30 5.56 -8.45
N MET A 42 -0.28 5.99 -9.18
CA MET A 42 -0.36 6.26 -10.63
C MET A 42 -0.50 4.99 -11.50
N ASP A 43 -0.61 3.81 -10.87
CA ASP A 43 -0.75 2.50 -11.52
C ASP A 43 -1.97 1.76 -10.93
N GLU A 44 -3.03 1.64 -11.74
CA GLU A 44 -4.28 0.98 -11.35
C GLU A 44 -4.08 -0.49 -10.94
N LYS A 45 -3.13 -1.20 -11.54
CA LYS A 45 -2.84 -2.61 -11.18
C LYS A 45 -2.18 -2.68 -9.81
N ALA A 46 -1.33 -1.71 -9.47
CA ALA A 46 -0.75 -1.59 -8.14
C ALA A 46 -1.83 -1.27 -7.09
N ALA A 47 -2.71 -0.30 -7.37
CA ALA A 47 -3.85 0.03 -6.52
C ALA A 47 -4.74 -1.19 -6.26
N SER A 48 -5.16 -1.89 -7.32
CA SER A 48 -5.97 -3.11 -7.21
C SER A 48 -5.28 -4.21 -6.39
N ARG A 49 -3.95 -4.35 -6.54
CA ARG A 49 -3.17 -5.34 -5.78
C ARG A 49 -3.10 -4.98 -4.29
N LEU A 50 -2.91 -3.70 -3.97
CA LEU A 50 -2.92 -3.22 -2.58
C LEU A 50 -4.27 -3.55 -1.91
N ILE A 51 -5.38 -3.15 -2.53
CA ILE A 51 -6.73 -3.38 -2.00
C ILE A 51 -7.00 -4.87 -1.78
N LYS A 52 -6.71 -5.72 -2.77
CA LYS A 52 -6.90 -7.18 -2.64
C LYS A 52 -6.10 -7.76 -1.49
N LYS A 53 -4.87 -7.27 -1.29
CA LYS A 53 -4.01 -7.74 -0.20
C LYS A 53 -4.55 -7.28 1.15
N ALA A 54 -4.98 -6.02 1.29
CA ALA A 54 -5.59 -5.52 2.51
C ALA A 54 -6.85 -6.32 2.91
N VAL A 55 -7.75 -6.60 1.95
CA VAL A 55 -8.94 -7.44 2.17
C VAL A 55 -8.58 -8.84 2.65
N ALA A 56 -7.53 -9.46 2.08
CA ALA A 56 -7.05 -10.77 2.52
C ALA A 56 -6.50 -10.78 3.96
N TYR A 57 -6.14 -9.61 4.48
CA TYR A 57 -5.71 -9.40 5.86
C TYR A 57 -6.84 -8.93 6.78
N GLY A 58 -8.08 -8.82 6.27
CA GLY A 58 -9.26 -8.48 7.05
C GLY A 58 -9.53 -6.99 7.24
N VAL A 59 -8.94 -6.14 6.38
CA VAL A 59 -9.18 -4.69 6.32
C VAL A 59 -10.34 -4.36 5.40
#